data_AF-A0A9J7LD83-F1
#
_entry.id   AF-A0A9J7LD83-F1
#
_cell.length_a   1.000
_cell.length_b   1.000
_cell.length_c   1.000
_cell.angle_alpha   90.00
_cell.angle_beta   90.00
_cell.angle_gamma   90.00
#
_symmetry.space_group_name_H-M   'P 1'
#
loop_
_entity.id
_entity.type
_entity.pdbx_description
1 polymer ?
#
loop_
_entity_poly.entity_id
_entity_poly.type
_entity_poly.pdbx_seq_one_letter_code
_entity_poly.pdbx_strand_id
1 'polypeptide(L)'
;MKVTFRGNRFNILFFNAAAVYHHHKHIISFVSSWPDPNGLFKAVKADASQKVYLAGVRALGMVDKTITGPFFRLLGIQKGILNMNIHLHQMQLGLDRWSKDAISLMDGEALFDEAVVKRHKDALYHSLFAASEDEELDTLTQQALEVVCASMLILLERQAEEQLPGGRFWEPSEAEIQKSQHVPTTNVVSERDFAVLDNLLRAKPNATSLACEAYIMWLNNQTSTWLRNLTVEEKERHMAYARTHAASDSKKRINKSRSSAYRPCLRSNGRKKTKSKEQGRGRWP
;
A
#
# COMPACT_ATOMS: atom_id res chain seq x y z
N MET A 1 -6.47 23.01 7.03
CA MET A 1 -5.56 21.84 6.92
C MET A 1 -6.41 20.62 6.55
N LYS A 2 -6.51 20.24 5.27
CA LYS A 2 -7.29 19.08 4.83
C LYS A 2 -6.41 17.84 4.98
N VAL A 3 -6.65 17.03 6.01
CA VAL A 3 -6.10 15.68 6.09
C VAL A 3 -6.88 14.83 5.08
N THR A 4 -6.40 14.76 3.84
CA THR A 4 -6.84 13.72 2.91
C THR A 4 -6.25 12.40 3.37
N PHE A 5 -6.98 11.68 4.22
CA PHE A 5 -6.76 10.25 4.39
C PHE A 5 -6.90 9.62 3.00
N ARG A 6 -5.78 9.15 2.44
CA ARG A 6 -5.76 8.34 1.22
C ARG A 6 -5.57 6.92 1.67
N GLY A 7 -6.67 6.16 1.74
CA GLY A 7 -6.59 4.73 1.99
C GLY A 7 -5.74 4.07 0.90
N ASN A 8 -4.61 3.50 1.30
CA ASN A 8 -3.94 2.50 0.48
C ASN A 8 -4.82 1.22 0.54
N ARG A 9 -4.87 0.44 -0.54
CA ARG A 9 -5.54 -0.87 -0.60
C ARG A 9 -5.20 -1.77 0.60
N PHE A 10 -4.00 -1.63 1.16
CA PHE A 10 -3.60 -2.35 2.36
C PHE A 10 -4.38 -1.93 3.63
N ASN A 11 -4.53 -0.62 3.89
CA ASN A 11 -5.13 -0.15 5.15
C ASN A 11 -6.66 -0.01 5.10
N ILE A 12 -7.24 0.09 3.90
CA ILE A 12 -8.67 0.41 3.75
C ILE A 12 -9.58 -0.67 4.36
N LEU A 13 -9.14 -1.94 4.36
CA LEU A 13 -9.89 -3.03 4.96
C LEU A 13 -10.10 -2.81 6.47
N PHE A 14 -9.02 -2.51 7.20
CA PHE A 14 -9.06 -2.30 8.65
C PHE A 14 -9.87 -1.05 9.00
N PHE A 15 -9.67 0.04 8.24
CA PHE A 15 -10.47 1.26 8.42
C PHE A 15 -11.97 1.02 8.19
N ASN A 16 -12.33 0.29 7.13
CA ASN A 16 -13.71 -0.04 6.83
C ASN A 16 -14.30 -0.95 7.92
N ALA A 17 -13.52 -1.89 8.48
CA ALA A 17 -13.96 -2.74 9.56
C ALA A 17 -14.33 -1.90 10.81
N ALA A 18 -13.52 -0.91 11.18
CA ALA A 18 -13.84 0.03 12.25
C ALA A 18 -15.18 0.75 12.01
N ALA A 19 -15.43 1.21 10.79
CA ALA A 19 -16.69 1.86 10.42
C ALA A 19 -17.90 0.90 10.44
N VAL A 20 -17.73 -0.33 9.95
CA VAL A 20 -18.78 -1.35 9.97
C VAL A 20 -19.15 -1.72 11.41
N TYR A 21 -18.17 -1.91 12.29
CA TYR A 21 -18.43 -2.17 13.71
C TYR A 21 -19.20 -1.02 14.36
N HIS A 22 -18.74 0.22 14.16
CA HIS A 22 -19.39 1.40 14.71
C HIS A 22 -20.86 1.54 14.27
N HIS A 23 -21.15 1.20 13.01
CA HIS A 23 -22.49 1.31 12.44
C HIS A 23 -23.31 0.01 12.48
N HIS A 24 -22.84 -1.07 13.11
CA HIS A 24 -23.50 -2.38 13.01
C HIS A 24 -24.97 -2.34 13.42
N LYS A 25 -25.32 -1.65 14.52
CA LYS A 25 -26.72 -1.50 14.96
C LYS A 25 -27.58 -0.76 13.94
N HIS A 26 -27.03 0.29 13.31
CA HIS A 26 -27.72 1.03 12.26
C HIS A 26 -27.91 0.18 11.01
N ILE A 27 -26.91 -0.63 10.64
CA ILE A 27 -27.00 -1.56 9.50
C ILE A 27 -28.13 -2.56 9.76
N ILE A 28 -28.16 -3.20 10.92
CA ILE A 28 -29.21 -4.16 11.31
C ILE A 28 -30.60 -3.49 11.31
N SER A 29 -30.71 -2.29 11.88
CA SER A 29 -31.96 -1.53 11.91
C SER A 29 -32.46 -1.19 10.50
N PHE A 30 -31.56 -0.72 9.63
CA PHE A 30 -31.89 -0.33 8.26
C PHE A 30 -32.39 -1.53 7.45
N VAL A 31 -31.64 -2.64 7.42
CA VAL A 31 -32.04 -3.82 6.65
C VAL A 31 -33.31 -4.47 7.22
N SER A 32 -33.57 -4.31 8.52
CA SER A 32 -34.78 -4.84 9.16
C SER A 32 -36.01 -3.97 8.95
N SER A 33 -35.85 -2.68 8.66
CA SER A 33 -36.98 -1.78 8.37
C SER A 33 -37.59 -1.95 6.98
N TRP A 34 -36.97 -2.75 6.11
CA TRP A 34 -37.43 -2.93 4.74
C TRP A 34 -38.58 -3.95 4.68
N PRO A 35 -39.76 -3.59 4.13
CA PRO A 35 -40.96 -4.43 4.18
C PRO A 35 -40.86 -5.70 3.32
N ASP A 36 -40.12 -5.67 2.21
CA ASP A 36 -39.85 -6.85 1.37
C ASP A 36 -38.34 -6.95 1.03
N PRO A 37 -37.52 -7.52 1.93
CA PRO A 37 -36.08 -7.58 1.74
C PRO A 37 -35.72 -8.63 0.67
N ASN A 38 -34.96 -8.21 -0.33
CA ASN A 38 -34.36 -9.12 -1.31
C ASN A 38 -33.36 -10.09 -0.64
N GLY A 39 -32.89 -11.09 -1.40
CA GLY A 39 -31.94 -12.09 -0.88
C GLY A 39 -30.66 -11.50 -0.30
N LEU A 40 -30.18 -10.37 -0.85
CA LEU A 40 -28.99 -9.67 -0.34
C LEU A 40 -29.25 -9.09 1.06
N PHE A 41 -30.38 -8.42 1.28
CA PHE A 41 -30.70 -7.85 2.59
C PHE A 41 -30.88 -8.94 3.66
N LYS A 42 -31.47 -10.09 3.28
CA LYS A 42 -31.57 -11.25 4.16
C LYS A 42 -30.18 -11.79 4.55
N ALA A 43 -29.27 -11.91 3.58
CA ALA A 43 -27.90 -12.35 3.83
C ALA A 43 -27.13 -11.38 4.73
N VAL A 44 -27.16 -10.08 4.42
CA VAL A 44 -26.50 -9.04 5.22
C VAL A 44 -27.03 -9.03 6.66
N LYS A 45 -28.34 -9.17 6.85
CA LYS A 45 -28.94 -9.27 8.19
C LYS A 45 -28.44 -10.51 8.93
N ALA A 46 -28.43 -11.66 8.27
CA ALA A 46 -27.97 -12.91 8.85
C ALA A 46 -26.50 -12.79 9.30
N ASP A 47 -25.63 -12.29 8.43
CA ASP A 47 -24.20 -12.11 8.71
C ASP A 47 -23.96 -11.06 9.80
N ALA A 48 -24.61 -9.89 9.71
CA ALA A 48 -24.44 -8.83 10.71
C ALA A 48 -24.94 -9.23 12.11
N SER A 49 -25.79 -10.25 12.20
CA SER A 49 -26.27 -10.81 13.48
C SER A 49 -25.36 -11.91 14.04
N GLN A 50 -24.36 -12.38 13.28
CA GLN A 50 -23.41 -13.38 13.76
C GLN A 50 -22.34 -12.73 14.63
N LYS A 51 -22.24 -13.16 15.90
CA LYS A 51 -21.23 -12.65 16.84
C LYS A 51 -19.80 -12.87 16.34
N VAL A 52 -19.52 -14.02 15.72
CA VAL A 52 -18.19 -14.33 15.16
C VAL A 52 -17.76 -13.30 14.11
N TYR A 53 -18.68 -12.89 13.23
CA TYR A 53 -18.38 -11.87 12.22
C TYR A 53 -18.24 -10.48 12.86
N LEU A 54 -19.10 -10.14 13.82
CA LEU A 54 -18.98 -8.88 14.54
C LEU A 54 -17.65 -8.77 15.30
N ALA A 55 -17.22 -9.84 15.97
CA ALA A 55 -15.94 -9.95 16.65
C ALA A 55 -14.76 -9.77 15.69
N GLY A 56 -14.79 -10.47 14.55
CA GLY A 56 -13.76 -10.33 13.51
C GLY A 56 -13.66 -8.90 12.97
N VAL A 57 -14.80 -8.24 12.72
CA VAL A 57 -14.84 -6.85 12.28
C VAL A 57 -14.32 -5.90 13.37
N ARG A 58 -14.66 -6.14 14.65
CA ARG A 58 -14.13 -5.38 15.79
C ARG A 58 -12.62 -5.50 15.88
N ALA A 59 -12.09 -6.73 15.81
CA ALA A 59 -10.67 -7.02 15.85
C ALA A 59 -9.92 -6.28 14.73
N LEU A 60 -10.40 -6.38 13.48
CA LEU A 60 -9.80 -5.65 12.35
C LEU A 60 -9.86 -4.12 12.53
N GLY A 61 -10.95 -3.59 13.12
CA GLY A 61 -11.05 -2.17 13.45
C GLY A 61 -10.07 -1.73 14.53
N MET A 62 -9.84 -2.54 15.55
CA MET A 62 -8.83 -2.27 16.58
C MET A 62 -7.41 -2.28 15.98
N VAL A 63 -7.14 -3.19 15.05
CA VAL A 63 -5.88 -3.22 14.29
C VAL A 63 -5.66 -1.93 13.48
N ASP A 64 -6.70 -1.33 12.87
CA ASP A 64 -6.57 0.00 12.24
C ASP A 64 -6.11 1.05 13.24
N LYS A 65 -6.77 1.13 14.38
CA LYS A 65 -6.54 2.18 15.36
C LYS A 65 -5.19 2.05 16.08
N THR A 66 -4.74 0.82 16.30
CA THR A 66 -3.54 0.54 17.11
C THR A 66 -2.29 0.26 16.27
N ILE A 67 -2.42 -0.39 15.12
CA ILE A 67 -1.29 -0.91 14.35
C ILE A 67 -1.20 -0.23 12.99
N THR A 68 -2.09 -0.56 12.05
CA THR A 68 -1.90 -0.23 10.64
C THR A 68 -2.09 1.25 10.35
N GLY A 69 -3.05 1.91 11.00
CA GLY A 69 -3.27 3.35 10.89
C GLY A 69 -2.07 4.17 11.39
N PRO A 70 -1.62 4.00 12.66
CA PRO A 70 -0.40 4.62 13.16
C PRO A 70 0.84 4.31 12.32
N PHE A 71 1.02 3.05 11.92
CA PHE A 71 2.15 2.66 11.06
C PHE A 71 2.15 3.42 9.73
N PHE A 72 1.01 3.56 9.07
CA PHE A 72 0.91 4.35 7.84
C PHE A 72 1.26 5.83 8.04
N ARG A 73 0.95 6.40 9.21
CA ARG A 73 1.36 7.76 9.54
C ARG A 73 2.86 7.86 9.80
N LEU A 74 3.46 6.86 10.47
CA LEU A 74 4.91 6.78 10.64
C LEU A 74 5.64 6.74 9.30
N LEU A 75 5.15 5.97 8.33
CA LEU A 75 5.72 5.94 6.98
C LEU A 75 5.77 7.35 6.33
N GLY A 76 4.80 8.21 6.62
CA GLY A 76 4.77 9.60 6.13
C GLY A 76 5.65 10.57 6.90
N ILE A 77 6.00 10.26 8.15
CA ILE A 77 6.88 11.06 9.01
C ILE A 77 8.35 10.72 8.72
N GLN A 78 8.65 9.44 8.54
CA GLN A 78 10.00 8.96 8.32
C GLN A 78 10.49 9.26 6.90
N LYS A 79 11.70 9.80 6.79
CA LYS A 79 12.28 10.27 5.52
C LYS A 79 13.05 9.19 4.73
N GLY A 80 13.14 7.98 5.25
CA GLY A 80 13.87 6.88 4.61
C GLY A 80 13.44 5.52 5.14
N ILE A 81 13.54 4.51 4.27
CA ILE A 81 13.10 3.14 4.59
C ILE A 81 13.88 2.54 5.75
N LEU A 82 15.17 2.84 5.89
CA LEU A 82 16.01 2.30 6.96
C LEU A 82 15.71 2.91 8.33
N ASN A 83 15.11 4.11 8.38
CA ASN A 83 14.65 4.71 9.64
C ASN A 83 13.40 3.99 10.19
N MET A 84 12.79 3.08 9.40
CA MET A 84 11.66 2.29 9.85
C MET A 84 12.06 1.08 10.70
N ASN A 85 13.33 0.67 10.72
CA ASN A 85 13.77 -0.57 11.36
C ASN A 85 13.33 -0.66 12.83
N ILE A 86 13.56 0.40 13.61
CA ILE A 86 13.16 0.45 15.03
C ILE A 86 11.65 0.27 15.19
N HIS A 87 10.86 0.88 14.30
CA HIS A 87 9.41 0.77 14.33
C HIS A 87 8.92 -0.61 13.84
N LEU A 88 9.61 -1.23 12.88
CA LEU A 88 9.34 -2.59 12.43
C LEU A 88 9.62 -3.60 13.54
N HIS A 89 10.71 -3.42 14.28
CA HIS A 89 11.02 -4.27 15.43
C HIS A 89 10.03 -4.06 16.59
N GLN A 90 9.64 -2.81 16.88
CA GLN A 90 8.57 -2.53 17.84
C GLN A 90 7.26 -3.22 17.44
N MET A 91 6.92 -3.20 16.14
CA MET A 91 5.78 -3.94 15.62
C MET A 91 5.95 -5.45 15.80
N GLN A 92 7.13 -6.00 15.54
CA GLN A 92 7.42 -7.42 15.73
C GLN A 92 7.18 -7.85 17.19
N LEU A 93 7.72 -7.10 18.16
CA LEU A 93 7.56 -7.39 19.58
C LEU A 93 6.09 -7.31 20.02
N GLY A 94 5.37 -6.28 19.57
CA GLY A 94 3.96 -6.12 19.88
C GLY A 94 3.10 -7.24 19.29
N LEU A 95 3.34 -7.60 18.03
CA LEU A 95 2.62 -8.67 17.35
C LEU A 95 2.93 -10.05 17.95
N ASP A 96 4.17 -10.36 18.30
CA ASP A 96 4.53 -11.62 18.99
C ASP A 96 3.79 -11.74 20.32
N ARG A 97 3.79 -10.69 21.14
CA ARG A 97 3.05 -10.67 22.41
C ARG A 97 1.55 -10.83 22.18
N TRP A 98 0.96 -10.01 21.30
CA TRP A 98 -0.49 -10.02 21.05
C TRP A 98 -0.98 -11.24 20.28
N SER A 99 -0.09 -11.99 19.62
CA SER A 99 -0.42 -13.28 19.03
C SER A 99 -0.67 -14.38 20.08
N LYS A 100 -0.14 -14.20 21.29
CA LYS A 100 -0.27 -15.14 22.42
C LYS A 100 -1.36 -14.71 23.38
N ASP A 101 -1.47 -13.41 23.61
CA ASP A 101 -2.50 -12.79 24.45
C ASP A 101 -2.77 -11.36 23.98
N ALA A 102 -3.97 -11.13 23.43
CA ALA A 102 -4.38 -9.84 22.90
C ALA A 102 -5.14 -8.95 23.91
N ILE A 103 -5.25 -9.32 25.19
CA ILE A 103 -6.02 -8.54 26.19
C ILE A 103 -5.54 -7.09 26.26
N SER A 104 -4.22 -6.86 26.35
CA SER A 104 -3.71 -5.50 26.45
C SER A 104 -3.97 -4.65 25.20
N LEU A 105 -4.04 -5.28 24.02
CA LEU A 105 -4.49 -4.61 22.79
C LEU A 105 -5.96 -4.20 22.93
N MET A 106 -6.82 -5.11 23.41
CA MET A 106 -8.25 -4.83 23.64
C MET A 106 -8.47 -3.73 24.69
N ASP A 107 -7.60 -3.62 25.69
CA ASP A 107 -7.61 -2.54 26.69
C ASP A 107 -7.12 -1.20 26.11
N GLY A 108 -6.65 -1.20 24.86
CA GLY A 108 -6.24 -0.01 24.15
C GLY A 108 -4.78 0.37 24.34
N GLU A 109 -3.90 -0.57 24.69
CA GLU A 109 -2.45 -0.36 24.66
C GLU A 109 -2.02 0.17 23.28
N ALA A 110 -1.13 1.15 23.27
CA ALA A 110 -0.57 1.70 22.03
C ALA A 110 0.62 0.86 21.58
N LEU A 111 0.67 0.49 20.29
CA LEU A 111 1.84 -0.19 19.74
C LEU A 111 3.05 0.73 19.64
N PHE A 112 2.82 1.96 19.17
CA PHE A 112 3.84 2.98 18.94
C PHE A 112 3.71 4.10 19.96
N ASP A 113 4.82 4.81 20.20
CA ASP A 113 4.84 5.98 21.06
C ASP A 113 3.87 7.07 20.52
N GLU A 114 2.85 7.40 21.32
CA GLU A 114 1.85 8.41 20.97
C GLU A 114 2.43 9.84 20.90
N ALA A 115 3.63 10.07 21.46
CA ALA A 115 4.38 11.32 21.28
C ALA A 115 4.97 11.44 19.86
N VAL A 116 5.35 10.31 19.24
CA VAL A 116 5.87 10.25 17.87
C VAL A 116 4.72 10.19 16.85
N VAL A 117 3.74 9.32 17.08
CA VAL A 117 2.60 9.14 16.18
C VAL A 117 1.29 9.03 16.96
N LYS A 118 0.46 10.07 16.85
CA LYS A 118 -0.84 10.08 17.53
C LYS A 118 -1.78 9.01 16.97
N ARG A 119 -2.47 8.29 17.85
CA ARG A 119 -3.66 7.51 17.50
C ARG A 119 -4.86 8.44 17.37
N HIS A 120 -5.72 8.17 16.39
CA HIS A 120 -6.95 8.91 16.22
C HIS A 120 -8.01 8.34 17.15
N LYS A 121 -8.26 9.03 18.27
CA LYS A 121 -9.31 8.71 19.25
C LYS A 121 -10.63 9.39 18.84
N ASP A 122 -11.18 8.95 17.71
CA ASP A 122 -12.45 9.44 17.15
C ASP A 122 -13.63 8.56 17.60
N ALA A 123 -14.85 8.85 17.10
CA ALA A 123 -16.05 8.06 17.43
C ALA A 123 -15.90 6.56 17.12
N LEU A 124 -15.14 6.20 16.08
CA LEU A 124 -14.87 4.80 15.74
C LEU A 124 -14.01 4.15 16.82
N TYR A 125 -12.92 4.82 17.23
CA TYR A 125 -12.07 4.37 18.33
C TYR A 125 -12.89 4.13 19.60
N HIS A 126 -13.68 5.11 20.02
CA HIS A 126 -14.49 4.97 21.23
C HIS A 126 -15.49 3.82 21.14
N SER A 127 -16.07 3.55 19.96
CA SER A 127 -16.96 2.39 19.81
C SER A 127 -16.24 1.06 19.91
N LEU A 128 -15.04 0.94 19.34
CA LEU A 128 -14.27 -0.32 19.33
C LEU A 128 -13.81 -0.71 20.73
N PHE A 129 -13.30 0.26 21.49
CA PHE A 129 -12.71 0.07 22.83
C PHE A 129 -13.72 0.30 23.97
N ALA A 130 -15.01 0.51 23.66
CA ALA A 130 -16.04 0.53 24.69
C ALA A 130 -16.15 -0.84 25.36
N ALA A 131 -16.39 -0.84 26.68
CA ALA A 131 -16.70 -2.07 27.40
C ALA A 131 -17.95 -2.73 26.79
N SER A 132 -17.83 -4.02 26.47
CA SER A 132 -18.96 -4.84 26.04
C SER A 132 -19.59 -5.45 27.29
N GLU A 133 -20.92 -5.55 27.31
CA GLU A 133 -21.64 -6.39 28.29
C GLU A 133 -21.73 -7.86 27.81
N ASP A 134 -21.16 -8.17 26.64
CA ASP A 134 -21.20 -9.49 25.99
C ASP A 134 -19.83 -10.17 26.07
N GLU A 135 -19.64 -11.00 27.11
CA GLU A 135 -18.39 -11.74 27.36
C GLU A 135 -18.01 -12.69 26.21
N GLU A 136 -19.00 -13.25 25.53
CA GLU A 136 -18.77 -14.13 24.38
C GLU A 136 -18.20 -13.33 23.20
N LEU A 137 -18.74 -12.14 22.93
CA LEU A 137 -18.21 -11.24 21.90
C LEU A 137 -16.77 -10.81 22.22
N ASP A 138 -16.47 -10.51 23.48
CA ASP A 138 -15.13 -10.11 23.90
C ASP A 138 -14.14 -11.27 23.73
N THR A 139 -14.51 -12.48 24.16
CA THR A 139 -13.69 -13.69 23.97
C THR A 139 -13.40 -13.96 22.49
N LEU A 140 -14.43 -13.88 21.63
CA LEU A 140 -14.26 -14.05 20.19
C LEU A 140 -13.41 -12.94 19.57
N THR A 141 -13.51 -11.71 20.09
CA THR A 141 -12.70 -10.57 19.63
C THR A 141 -11.23 -10.78 19.97
N GLN A 142 -10.94 -11.25 21.19
CA GLN A 142 -9.59 -11.58 21.64
C GLN A 142 -8.97 -12.65 20.74
N GLN A 143 -9.67 -13.77 20.53
CA GLN A 143 -9.21 -14.85 19.67
C GLN A 143 -8.96 -14.37 18.23
N ALA A 144 -9.86 -13.55 17.69
CA ALA A 144 -9.69 -12.96 16.37
C ALA A 144 -8.45 -12.05 16.29
N LEU A 145 -8.19 -11.24 17.32
CA LEU A 145 -6.99 -10.41 17.40
C LEU A 145 -5.71 -11.24 17.46
N GLU A 146 -5.67 -12.30 18.26
CA GLU A 146 -4.52 -13.20 18.39
C GLU A 146 -4.18 -13.84 17.04
N VAL A 147 -5.19 -14.34 16.32
CA VAL A 147 -5.02 -14.92 14.97
C VAL A 147 -4.55 -13.89 13.95
N VAL A 148 -5.13 -12.68 13.97
CA VAL A 148 -4.72 -11.60 13.06
C VAL A 148 -3.29 -11.16 13.38
N CYS A 149 -2.92 -11.01 14.65
CA CYS A 149 -1.57 -10.62 15.07
C CYS A 149 -0.55 -11.69 14.69
N ALA A 150 -0.85 -12.98 14.90
CA ALA A 150 0.00 -14.10 14.47
C ALA A 150 0.23 -14.06 12.94
N SER A 151 -0.84 -13.84 12.18
CA SER A 151 -0.77 -13.77 10.72
C SER A 151 0.06 -12.56 10.25
N MET A 152 -0.12 -11.40 10.89
CA MET A 152 0.66 -10.19 10.60
C MET A 152 2.12 -10.36 10.98
N LEU A 153 2.44 -11.05 12.08
CA LEU A 153 3.80 -11.33 12.51
C LEU A 153 4.55 -12.15 11.45
N ILE A 154 3.96 -13.25 10.99
CA ILE A 154 4.54 -14.09 9.94
C ILE A 154 4.83 -13.27 8.67
N LEU A 155 3.91 -12.38 8.30
CA LEU A 155 4.09 -11.50 7.15
C LEU A 155 5.21 -10.49 7.37
N LEU A 156 5.25 -9.86 8.54
CA LEU A 156 6.25 -8.87 8.90
C LEU A 156 7.65 -9.50 8.90
N GLU A 157 7.84 -10.62 9.57
CA GLU A 157 9.14 -11.30 9.67
C GLU A 157 9.65 -11.73 8.31
N ARG A 158 8.76 -12.22 7.44
CA ARG A 158 9.12 -12.59 6.07
C ARG A 158 9.44 -11.38 5.19
N GLN A 159 8.73 -10.27 5.32
CA GLN A 159 8.89 -9.11 4.44
C GLN A 159 10.00 -8.16 4.90
N ALA A 160 10.26 -8.09 6.20
CA ALA A 160 11.22 -7.19 6.82
C ALA A 160 12.43 -7.94 7.40
N GLU A 161 12.68 -9.19 6.99
CA GLU A 161 13.77 -10.04 7.49
C GLU A 161 15.11 -9.30 7.55
N GLU A 162 15.49 -8.62 6.45
CA GLU A 162 16.75 -7.88 6.39
C GLU A 162 16.78 -6.62 7.27
N GLN A 163 15.61 -6.10 7.69
CA GLN A 163 15.43 -4.88 8.47
C GLN A 163 15.11 -5.14 9.95
N LEU A 164 14.96 -6.40 10.37
CA LEU A 164 14.74 -6.83 11.74
C LEU A 164 16.06 -7.28 12.39
N PRO A 165 16.13 -7.45 13.73
CA PRO A 165 17.36 -7.87 14.40
C PRO A 165 17.98 -9.13 13.79
N GLY A 166 19.28 -9.09 13.51
CA GLY A 166 20.02 -10.14 12.80
C GLY A 166 20.00 -10.02 11.28
N GLY A 167 19.14 -9.15 10.73
CA GLY A 167 19.11 -8.81 9.31
C GLY A 167 20.26 -7.88 8.90
N ARG A 168 20.64 -7.94 7.61
CA ARG A 168 21.75 -7.16 7.03
C ARG A 168 21.63 -5.66 7.27
N PHE A 169 20.41 -5.13 7.23
CA PHE A 169 20.13 -3.71 7.30
C PHE A 169 19.60 -3.28 8.66
N TRP A 170 19.58 -4.14 9.69
CA TRP A 170 19.11 -3.80 11.04
C TRP A 170 19.83 -2.58 11.61
N GLU A 171 21.17 -2.62 11.56
CA GLU A 171 22.09 -1.55 11.95
C GLU A 171 22.83 -1.04 10.71
N PRO A 172 22.18 -0.21 9.88
CA PRO A 172 22.75 0.23 8.63
C PRO A 172 23.91 1.19 8.89
N SER A 173 24.98 1.07 8.10
CA SER A 173 26.08 2.03 8.12
C SER A 173 25.64 3.40 7.59
N GLU A 174 26.34 4.46 7.99
CA GLU A 174 26.07 5.83 7.49
C GLU A 174 26.09 5.88 5.94
N ALA A 175 26.98 5.11 5.32
CA ALA A 175 27.06 4.99 3.86
C ALA A 175 25.80 4.36 3.24
N GLU A 176 25.14 3.42 3.92
CA GLU A 176 23.89 2.79 3.46
C GLU A 176 22.69 3.72 3.66
N ILE A 177 22.65 4.44 4.79
CA ILE A 177 21.66 5.49 5.04
C ILE A 177 21.74 6.54 3.93
N GLN A 178 22.94 7.03 3.61
CA GLN A 178 23.14 8.01 2.55
C GLN A 178 22.72 7.46 1.17
N LYS A 179 23.03 6.20 0.85
CA LYS A 179 22.58 5.56 -0.41
C LYS A 179 21.06 5.44 -0.49
N SER A 180 20.39 5.24 0.64
CA SER A 180 18.94 5.05 0.70
C SER A 180 18.13 6.33 0.89
N GLN A 181 18.78 7.50 1.00
CA GLN A 181 18.15 8.78 1.35
C GLN A 181 17.00 9.23 0.43
N HIS A 182 16.96 8.71 -0.80
CA HIS A 182 15.93 9.04 -1.78
C HIS A 182 14.94 7.89 -2.02
N VAL A 183 15.09 6.78 -1.29
CA VAL A 183 14.17 5.64 -1.37
C VAL A 183 12.96 5.95 -0.49
N PRO A 184 11.76 6.11 -1.07
CA PRO A 184 10.58 6.39 -0.28
C PRO A 184 10.22 5.19 0.61
N THR A 185 9.61 5.48 1.76
CA THR A 185 9.09 4.49 2.72
C THR A 185 7.87 3.73 2.19
N THR A 186 7.21 4.23 1.14
CA THR A 186 6.00 3.63 0.57
C THR A 186 6.06 3.56 -0.95
N ASN A 187 5.35 2.58 -1.51
CA ASN A 187 5.13 2.41 -2.94
C ASN A 187 3.93 3.22 -3.49
N VAL A 188 3.30 4.09 -2.67
CA VAL A 188 2.05 4.79 -3.03
C VAL A 188 2.20 5.65 -4.29
N VAL A 189 3.37 6.23 -4.52
CA VAL A 189 3.66 6.99 -5.75
C VAL A 189 3.58 6.08 -6.96
N SER A 190 4.20 4.90 -6.89
CA SER A 190 4.16 3.92 -7.98
C SER A 190 2.75 3.40 -8.22
N GLU A 191 1.97 3.11 -7.17
CA GLU A 191 0.56 2.70 -7.32
C GLU A 191 -0.27 3.78 -8.03
N ARG A 192 -0.07 5.04 -7.69
CA ARG A 192 -0.73 6.17 -8.36
C ARG A 192 -0.33 6.25 -9.83
N ASP A 193 0.94 6.09 -10.14
CA ASP A 193 1.45 6.15 -11.51
C ASP A 193 0.84 5.03 -12.36
N PHE A 194 0.74 3.81 -11.82
CA PHE A 194 0.06 2.70 -12.47
C PHE A 194 -1.45 2.95 -12.66
N ALA A 195 -2.13 3.52 -11.67
CA ALA A 195 -3.55 3.84 -11.80
C ALA A 195 -3.82 4.89 -12.88
N VAL A 196 -2.97 5.93 -12.97
CA VAL A 196 -3.04 6.93 -14.04
C VAL A 196 -2.75 6.28 -15.39
N LEU A 197 -1.73 5.42 -15.47
CA LEU A 197 -1.40 4.71 -16.70
C LEU A 197 -2.54 3.83 -17.19
N ASP A 198 -3.15 3.02 -16.32
CA ASP A 198 -4.29 2.16 -16.67
C ASP A 198 -5.47 2.98 -17.21
N ASN A 199 -5.80 4.10 -16.54
CA ASN A 199 -6.84 4.99 -17.02
C ASN A 199 -6.50 5.62 -18.39
N LEU A 200 -5.24 6.04 -18.60
CA LEU A 200 -4.80 6.58 -19.89
C LEU A 200 -4.90 5.54 -21.01
N LEU A 201 -4.52 4.30 -20.76
CA LEU A 201 -4.60 3.22 -21.75
C LEU A 201 -6.05 2.90 -22.12
N ARG A 202 -7.00 2.99 -21.18
CA ARG A 202 -8.44 2.81 -21.46
C ARG A 202 -9.06 4.00 -22.19
N ALA A 203 -8.77 5.21 -21.74
CA ALA A 203 -9.37 6.42 -22.30
C ALA A 203 -8.75 6.82 -23.66
N LYS A 204 -7.47 6.49 -23.87
CA LYS A 204 -6.69 6.85 -25.06
C LYS A 204 -5.88 5.64 -25.55
N PRO A 205 -6.55 4.60 -26.11
CA PRO A 205 -5.87 3.37 -26.52
C PRO A 205 -4.82 3.58 -27.62
N ASN A 206 -4.97 4.65 -28.42
CA ASN A 206 -4.02 5.02 -29.47
C ASN A 206 -2.89 5.94 -28.97
N ALA A 207 -2.84 6.27 -27.68
CA ALA A 207 -1.75 7.06 -27.12
C ALA A 207 -0.43 6.26 -27.12
N THR A 208 0.66 6.93 -27.47
CA THR A 208 1.98 6.30 -27.41
C THR A 208 2.46 6.19 -25.96
N SER A 209 3.29 5.19 -25.66
CA SER A 209 3.89 5.04 -24.32
C SER A 209 4.62 6.29 -23.87
N LEU A 210 5.32 6.96 -24.80
CA LEU A 210 5.99 8.23 -24.56
C LEU A 210 5.03 9.33 -24.09
N ALA A 211 3.86 9.44 -24.72
CA ALA A 211 2.86 10.43 -24.33
C ALA A 211 2.28 10.13 -22.93
N CYS A 212 2.03 8.85 -22.63
CA CYS A 212 1.57 8.43 -21.31
C CYS A 212 2.62 8.71 -20.22
N GLU A 213 3.89 8.34 -20.46
CA GLU A 213 5.01 8.63 -19.57
C GLU A 213 5.15 10.14 -19.33
N ALA A 214 5.13 10.95 -20.40
CA ALA A 214 5.25 12.40 -20.30
C ALA A 214 4.12 13.00 -19.45
N TYR A 215 2.90 12.49 -19.60
CA TYR A 215 1.76 12.93 -18.79
C TYR A 215 1.92 12.57 -17.31
N ILE A 216 2.35 11.34 -17.00
CA ILE A 216 2.60 10.91 -15.61
C ILE A 216 3.71 11.76 -14.98
N MET A 217 4.82 11.96 -15.69
CA MET A 217 5.91 12.84 -15.23
C MET A 217 5.44 14.27 -14.99
N TRP A 218 4.59 14.80 -15.89
CA TRP A 218 4.02 16.14 -15.76
C TRP A 218 3.19 16.30 -14.48
N LEU A 219 2.39 15.28 -14.14
CA LEU A 219 1.60 15.26 -12.92
C LEU A 219 2.49 15.15 -11.67
N ASN A 220 3.45 14.23 -11.67
CA ASN A 220 4.30 13.96 -10.51
C ASN A 220 5.23 15.13 -10.17
N ASN A 221 5.81 15.77 -11.19
CA ASN A 221 6.74 16.88 -11.01
C ASN A 221 6.03 18.23 -10.77
N GLN A 222 4.68 18.24 -10.78
CA GLN A 222 3.88 19.46 -10.70
C GLN A 222 4.31 20.51 -11.74
N THR A 223 4.67 20.06 -12.95
CA THR A 223 5.25 20.93 -13.99
C THR A 223 4.33 22.09 -14.34
N SER A 224 3.01 21.90 -14.28
CA SER A 224 2.04 22.97 -14.49
C SER A 224 2.10 24.06 -13.42
N THR A 225 2.24 23.68 -12.14
CA THR A 225 2.40 24.64 -11.02
C THR A 225 3.72 25.38 -11.15
N TRP A 226 4.81 24.65 -11.44
CA TRP A 226 6.12 25.26 -11.68
C TRP A 226 6.08 26.29 -12.82
N LEU A 227 5.51 25.92 -13.98
CA LEU A 227 5.36 26.84 -15.12
C LEU A 227 4.49 28.06 -14.85
N ARG A 228 3.52 27.97 -13.92
CA ARG A 228 2.68 29.11 -13.52
C ARG A 228 3.42 30.10 -12.63
N ASN A 229 4.45 29.65 -11.93
CA ASN A 229 5.23 30.48 -11.02
C ASN A 229 6.44 31.15 -11.69
N LEU A 230 6.73 30.82 -12.94
CA LEU A 230 7.79 31.48 -13.72
C LEU A 230 7.31 32.81 -14.30
N THR A 231 8.27 33.68 -14.64
CA THR A 231 7.97 34.88 -15.43
C THR A 231 7.50 34.50 -16.83
N VAL A 232 6.86 35.45 -17.52
CA VAL A 232 6.35 35.23 -18.88
C VAL A 232 7.50 34.91 -19.84
N GLU A 233 8.63 35.60 -19.68
CA GLU A 233 9.83 35.43 -20.51
C GLU A 233 10.47 34.04 -20.33
N GLU A 234 10.62 33.60 -19.07
CA GLU A 234 11.20 32.29 -18.76
C GLU A 234 10.29 31.15 -19.23
N LYS A 235 8.98 31.30 -19.02
CA LYS A 235 7.99 30.34 -19.48
C LYS A 235 8.03 30.18 -21.00
N GLU A 236 8.04 31.29 -21.76
CA GLU A 236 8.08 31.22 -23.22
C GLU A 236 9.41 30.62 -23.72
N ARG A 237 10.53 30.93 -23.05
CA ARG A 237 11.83 30.29 -23.34
C ARG A 237 11.77 28.77 -23.19
N HIS A 238 11.22 28.26 -22.09
CA HIS A 238 11.09 26.82 -21.87
C HIS A 238 10.13 26.15 -22.85
N MET A 239 9.01 26.81 -23.21
CA MET A 239 8.06 26.30 -24.19
C MET A 239 8.64 26.28 -25.61
N ALA A 240 9.37 27.32 -26.01
CA ALA A 240 10.06 27.39 -27.30
C ALA A 240 11.13 26.29 -27.42
N TYR A 241 11.88 26.03 -26.33
CA TYR A 241 12.84 24.93 -26.28
C TYR A 241 12.15 23.56 -26.45
N ALA A 242 11.04 23.33 -25.74
CA ALA A 242 10.30 22.07 -25.86
C ALA A 242 9.75 21.86 -27.28
N ARG A 243 9.18 22.90 -27.91
CA ARG A 243 8.65 22.83 -29.28
C ARG A 243 9.74 22.49 -30.31
N THR A 244 10.92 23.07 -30.16
CA THR A 244 12.05 22.85 -31.09
C THR A 244 12.67 21.46 -30.95
N HIS A 245 12.72 20.91 -29.72
CA HIS A 245 13.44 19.66 -29.44
C HIS A 245 12.54 18.41 -29.40
N ALA A 246 11.22 18.57 -29.25
CA ALA A 246 10.28 17.45 -29.10
C ALA A 246 10.39 16.37 -30.19
N ALA A 247 10.51 16.76 -31.46
CA ALA A 247 10.61 15.81 -32.57
C ALA A 247 11.92 15.01 -32.55
N SER A 248 13.04 15.68 -32.19
CA SER A 248 14.36 15.05 -32.07
C SER A 248 14.38 14.05 -30.92
N ASP A 249 13.84 14.43 -29.77
CA ASP A 249 13.86 13.58 -28.58
C ASP A 249 12.90 12.39 -28.68
N SER A 250 11.76 12.57 -29.36
CA SER A 250 10.85 11.47 -29.70
C SER A 250 11.55 10.44 -30.60
N LYS A 251 12.25 10.87 -31.65
CA LYS A 251 13.03 9.98 -32.54
C LYS A 251 14.13 9.24 -31.77
N LYS A 252 14.88 9.91 -30.88
CA LYS A 252 15.92 9.28 -30.06
C LYS A 252 15.34 8.17 -29.16
N ARG A 253 14.21 8.42 -28.51
CA ARG A 253 13.55 7.42 -27.64
C ARG A 253 13.03 6.23 -28.43
N ILE A 254 12.39 6.44 -29.58
CA ILE A 254 11.93 5.36 -30.46
C ILE A 254 13.12 4.49 -30.91
N ASN A 255 14.22 5.11 -31.35
CA ASN A 255 15.43 4.38 -31.75
C ASN A 255 16.01 3.58 -30.57
N LYS A 256 16.09 4.15 -29.37
CA LYS A 256 16.56 3.45 -28.17
C LYS A 256 15.69 2.24 -27.83
N SER A 257 14.36 2.36 -27.91
CA SER A 257 13.44 1.24 -27.67
C SER A 257 13.59 0.14 -28.71
N ARG A 258 13.77 0.48 -29.99
CA ARG A 258 14.06 -0.50 -31.05
C ARG A 258 15.39 -1.22 -30.80
N SER A 259 16.46 -0.50 -30.49
CA SER A 259 17.77 -1.10 -30.18
C SER A 259 17.74 -1.99 -28.94
N SER A 260 16.94 -1.62 -27.93
CA SER A 260 16.72 -2.40 -26.71
C SER A 260 15.97 -3.71 -26.98
N ALA A 261 14.88 -3.67 -27.75
CA ALA A 261 14.09 -4.85 -28.11
C ALA A 261 14.85 -5.83 -29.04
N TYR A 262 15.76 -5.32 -29.87
CA TYR A 262 16.60 -6.15 -30.75
C TYR A 262 17.63 -7.01 -29.98
N ARG A 263 18.13 -6.55 -28.83
CA ARG A 263 19.19 -7.26 -28.07
C ARG A 263 18.72 -8.61 -27.50
N PRO A 264 17.52 -8.74 -26.89
CA PRO A 264 16.95 -10.03 -26.46
C PRO A 264 16.61 -10.96 -27.63
N CYS A 265 16.05 -10.43 -28.74
CA CYS A 265 15.71 -11.23 -29.92
C CYS A 265 16.94 -11.83 -30.61
N LEU A 266 18.05 -11.11 -30.66
CA LEU A 266 19.32 -11.64 -31.17
C LEU A 266 19.91 -12.72 -30.24
N ARG A 267 19.82 -12.53 -28.90
CA ARG A 267 20.25 -13.54 -27.93
C ARG A 267 19.39 -14.81 -27.96
N SER A 268 18.08 -14.67 -28.13
CA SER A 268 17.15 -15.82 -28.20
C SER A 268 17.31 -16.58 -29.52
N ASN A 269 17.47 -15.89 -30.66
CA ASN A 269 17.74 -16.52 -31.95
C ASN A 269 19.15 -17.15 -32.02
N GLY A 270 20.15 -16.53 -31.38
CA GLY A 270 21.49 -17.11 -31.24
C GLY A 270 21.47 -18.42 -30.45
N ARG A 271 20.79 -18.44 -29.29
CA ARG A 271 20.61 -19.66 -28.47
C ARG A 271 19.80 -20.76 -29.18
N LYS A 272 18.81 -20.40 -30.00
CA LYS A 272 18.06 -21.38 -30.81
C LYS A 272 18.91 -21.98 -31.93
N LYS A 273 19.77 -21.17 -32.58
CA LYS A 273 20.69 -21.66 -33.63
C LYS A 273 21.81 -22.56 -33.07
N THR A 274 22.33 -22.28 -31.87
CA THR A 274 23.32 -23.17 -31.23
C THR A 274 22.69 -24.50 -30.80
N LYS A 275 21.49 -24.48 -30.19
CA LYS A 275 20.78 -25.73 -29.84
C LYS A 275 20.43 -26.59 -31.06
N SER A 276 20.03 -25.96 -32.17
CA SER A 276 19.75 -26.68 -33.43
C SER A 276 21.02 -27.26 -34.07
N LYS A 277 22.17 -26.60 -33.97
CA LYS A 277 23.46 -27.12 -34.44
C LYS A 277 24.00 -28.27 -33.57
N GLU A 278 23.78 -28.23 -32.26
CA GLU A 278 24.15 -29.33 -31.35
C GLU A 278 23.28 -30.56 -31.56
N GLN A 279 21.96 -30.39 -31.76
CA GLN A 279 21.05 -31.50 -32.05
C GLN A 279 21.25 -32.11 -33.45
N GLY A 280 21.72 -31.33 -34.43
CA GLY A 280 22.04 -31.82 -35.78
C GLY A 280 23.37 -32.56 -35.90
N ARG A 281 24.29 -32.40 -34.94
CA ARG A 281 25.60 -33.10 -34.92
C ARG A 281 25.60 -34.39 -34.10
N GLY A 282 24.52 -34.70 -33.40
CA GLY A 282 24.38 -35.88 -32.55
C GLY A 282 23.58 -37.03 -33.15
N ARG A 283 23.34 -37.04 -34.47
CA ARG A 283 22.74 -38.19 -35.16
C ARG A 283 23.65 -38.64 -36.30
N TRP A 284 23.82 -39.97 -36.36
CA TRP A 284 24.47 -40.82 -37.35
C TRP A 284 25.93 -41.20 -37.06
N PRO A 285 26.27 -42.51 -37.13
CA PRO A 285 25.51 -43.73 -36.77
C PRO A 285 25.90 -44.27 -35.39
#